data_AF-A0A7W9X0Z6-F1
#
_entry.id   AF-A0A7W9X0Z6-F1
#
_cell.length_a   1.000
_cell.length_b   1.000
_cell.length_c   1.000
_cell.angle_alpha   90.00
_cell.angle_beta   90.00
_cell.angle_gamma   90.00
#
_symmetry.space_group_name_H-M   'P 1'
#
loop_
_entity.id
_entity.type
_entity.pdbx_description
1 polymer ?
#
loop_
_entity_poly.entity_id
_entity_poly.type
_entity_poly.pdbx_seq_one_letter_code
_entity_poly.pdbx_strand_id
1 'polypeptide(L)'
;MQQPRRRVPSPNANLVIAALLGIPGILNIYTGFTRPSPGDILSGLAALIYALLLVRDALHIKKTGAPAIPQHKMLLIGFGCLGVYLIGILIKHS
;
A
#
# COMPACT_ATOMS: atom_id res chain seq x y z
N MET A 1 20.45 -29.98 -9.53
CA MET A 1 19.08 -29.50 -9.22
C MET A 1 19.07 -27.99 -9.32
N GLN A 2 18.39 -27.41 -10.33
CA GLN A 2 18.22 -25.95 -10.41
C GLN A 2 17.32 -25.52 -9.26
N GLN A 3 17.85 -24.76 -8.31
CA GLN A 3 17.03 -24.13 -7.27
C GLN A 3 15.91 -23.32 -7.95
N PRO A 4 14.64 -23.45 -7.54
CA PRO A 4 13.57 -22.65 -8.12
C PRO A 4 13.94 -21.19 -7.93
N ARG A 5 14.07 -20.44 -9.04
CA ARG A 5 14.36 -19.00 -9.02
C ARG A 5 13.40 -18.36 -8.02
N ARG A 6 13.95 -17.90 -6.89
CA ARG A 6 13.19 -17.21 -5.85
C ARG A 6 12.45 -16.07 -6.54
N ARG A 7 11.11 -16.19 -6.66
CA ARG A 7 10.29 -15.15 -7.30
C ARG A 7 10.54 -13.85 -6.55
N VAL A 8 11.28 -12.96 -7.19
CA VAL A 8 11.53 -11.62 -6.68
C VAL A 8 10.33 -10.75 -7.04
N PRO A 9 9.83 -9.91 -6.11
CA PRO A 9 8.77 -8.97 -6.41
C PRO A 9 9.17 -8.09 -7.59
N SER A 10 8.27 -7.86 -8.55
CA SER A 10 8.61 -6.99 -9.68
C SER A 10 8.53 -5.52 -9.26
N PRO A 11 9.58 -4.71 -9.45
CA PRO A 11 9.58 -3.29 -9.08
C PRO A 11 8.45 -2.52 -9.74
N ASN A 12 8.16 -2.85 -11.00
CA ASN A 12 7.12 -2.19 -11.77
C ASN A 12 5.73 -2.51 -11.23
N ALA A 13 5.44 -3.77 -10.85
CA ALA A 13 4.15 -4.08 -10.21
C ALA A 13 3.99 -3.36 -8.87
N ASN A 14 5.05 -3.28 -8.04
CA ASN A 14 4.99 -2.54 -6.78
C ASN A 14 4.67 -1.07 -7.01
N LEU A 15 5.28 -0.42 -8.02
CA LEU A 15 4.97 0.97 -8.38
C LEU A 15 3.54 1.14 -8.89
N VAL A 16 3.04 0.22 -9.71
CA VAL A 16 1.67 0.26 -10.21
C VAL A 16 0.67 0.13 -9.05
N ILE A 17 0.87 -0.86 -8.17
CA ILE A 17 0.01 -1.05 -6.98
C ILE A 17 0.10 0.18 -6.07
N ALA A 18 1.30 0.75 -5.90
CA ALA A 18 1.47 1.97 -5.13
C ALA A 18 0.70 3.16 -5.72
N ALA A 19 0.70 3.33 -7.05
CA ALA A 19 -0.06 4.39 -7.70
C ALA A 19 -1.58 4.16 -7.56
N LEU A 20 -2.02 2.91 -7.76
CA LEU A 20 -3.43 2.51 -7.62
C LEU A 20 -3.97 2.71 -6.20
N LEU A 21 -3.12 2.65 -5.18
CA LEU A 21 -3.50 2.91 -3.79
C LEU A 21 -3.28 4.37 -3.37
N GLY A 22 -2.17 4.96 -3.81
CA GLY A 22 -1.76 6.31 -3.43
C GLY A 22 -2.71 7.37 -3.97
N ILE A 23 -3.14 7.27 -5.23
CA ILE A 23 -4.05 8.27 -5.84
C ILE A 23 -5.41 8.27 -5.11
N PRO A 24 -6.13 7.15 -4.95
CA PRO A 24 -7.37 7.13 -4.18
C PRO A 24 -7.15 7.47 -2.71
N GLY A 25 -6.01 7.10 -2.12
CA GLY A 25 -5.66 7.43 -0.74
C GLY A 25 -5.59 8.94 -0.51
N ILE A 26 -4.90 9.67 -1.39
CA ILE A 26 -4.82 11.14 -1.34
C ILE A 26 -6.20 11.76 -1.54
N LEU A 27 -6.99 11.26 -2.49
CA LEU A 27 -8.35 11.75 -2.73
C LEU A 27 -9.23 11.55 -1.51
N ASN A 28 -9.18 10.39 -0.85
CA ASN A 28 -9.92 10.12 0.37
C ASN A 28 -9.54 11.07 1.51
N ILE A 29 -8.24 11.37 1.69
CA ILE A 29 -7.80 12.35 2.68
C ILE A 29 -8.37 13.74 2.34
N TYR A 30 -8.25 14.17 1.09
CA TYR A 30 -8.77 15.47 0.65
C TYR A 30 -10.30 15.57 0.82
N THR A 31 -11.04 14.53 0.46
CA THR A 31 -12.49 14.48 0.67
C THR A 31 -12.84 14.46 2.16
N GLY A 32 -12.06 13.76 2.99
CA GLY A 32 -12.28 13.70 4.43
C GLY A 32 -12.04 15.04 5.14
N PHE A 33 -11.17 15.90 4.60
CA PHE A 33 -10.99 17.28 5.09
C PHE A 33 -12.05 18.26 4.55
N THR A 34 -12.45 18.12 3.28
CA THR A 34 -13.46 19.01 2.67
C THR A 34 -14.89 18.66 3.11
N ARG A 35 -15.16 17.38 3.40
CA ARG A 35 -16.37 16.86 4.01
C ARG A 35 -15.95 16.04 5.22
N PRO A 36 -16.02 16.61 6.45
CA PRO A 36 -15.50 15.99 7.66
C PRO A 36 -15.98 14.55 7.82
N SER A 37 -15.11 13.61 7.48
CA SER A 37 -15.38 12.18 7.49
C SER A 37 -14.13 11.49 8.02
N PRO A 38 -14.11 11.13 9.31
CA PRO A 38 -12.96 10.45 9.90
C PRO A 38 -12.70 9.11 9.22
N GLY A 39 -13.73 8.46 8.67
CA GLY A 39 -13.62 7.24 7.87
C GLY A 39 -12.81 7.44 6.59
N ASP A 40 -13.05 8.53 5.86
CA ASP A 40 -12.30 8.87 4.65
C ASP A 40 -10.82 9.16 4.95
N ILE A 41 -10.54 9.88 6.05
CA ILE A 41 -9.16 10.16 6.48
C ILE A 41 -8.43 8.87 6.86
N LEU A 42 -9.08 7.99 7.65
CA LEU A 42 -8.52 6.70 8.08
C LEU A 42 -8.21 5.78 6.89
N SER A 43 -9.18 5.60 5.99
CA SER A 43 -8.99 4.79 4.78
C SER A 43 -7.91 5.38 3.87
N GLY A 44 -7.89 6.71 3.72
CA GLY A 44 -6.90 7.41 2.92
C GLY A 44 -5.48 7.23 3.46
N LEU A 45 -5.29 7.41 4.78
CA LEU A 45 -3.99 7.21 5.44
C LEU A 45 -3.48 5.77 5.33
N ALA A 46 -4.35 4.77 5.53
CA ALA A 46 -3.97 3.37 5.42
C ALA A 46 -3.47 3.02 4.00
N ALA A 47 -4.17 3.48 2.97
CA ALA A 47 -3.78 3.27 1.57
C ALA A 47 -2.45 3.98 1.24
N LEU A 48 -2.25 5.21 1.74
CA LEU A 48 -1.03 5.98 1.54
C LEU A 48 0.19 5.35 2.20
N ILE A 49 0.07 4.87 3.44
CA ILE A 49 1.17 4.21 4.15
C ILE A 49 1.65 3.00 3.36
N TYR A 50 0.73 2.17 2.86
CA TYR A 50 1.09 0.99 2.08
C TYR A 50 1.69 1.37 0.72
N ALA A 51 1.13 2.37 0.05
CA ALA A 51 1.68 2.89 -1.20
C ALA A 51 3.13 3.37 -1.05
N LEU A 52 3.45 4.12 0.00
CA LEU A 52 4.82 4.59 0.27
C LEU A 52 5.79 3.44 0.52
N LEU A 53 5.35 2.39 1.23
CA LEU A 53 6.16 1.19 1.43
C LEU A 53 6.44 0.46 0.11
N LEU A 54 5.44 0.34 -0.77
CA LEU A 54 5.60 -0.25 -2.09
C LEU A 54 6.55 0.56 -2.99
N VAL A 55 6.46 1.89 -2.97
CA VAL A 55 7.40 2.77 -3.69
C VAL A 55 8.83 2.56 -3.17
N ARG A 56 9.01 2.56 -1.84
CA ARG A 56 10.32 2.32 -1.22
C ARG A 56 10.90 0.98 -1.64
N ASP A 57 10.10 -0.09 -1.58
CA ASP A 57 10.56 -1.43 -1.95
C ASP A 57 10.90 -1.50 -3.45
N ALA A 58 10.09 -0.89 -4.32
CA ALA A 58 10.38 -0.81 -5.75
C ALA A 58 11.68 -0.05 -6.06
N LEU A 59 11.91 1.10 -5.41
CA LEU A 59 13.14 1.87 -5.54
C LEU A 59 14.35 1.09 -5.04
N HIS A 60 14.19 0.38 -3.92
CA HIS A 60 15.25 -0.46 -3.38
C HIS A 60 15.62 -1.61 -4.32
N ILE A 61 14.63 -2.30 -4.91
CA ILE A 61 14.90 -3.36 -5.89
C ILE A 61 15.56 -2.77 -7.15
N LYS A 62 15.11 -1.60 -7.64
CA LYS A 62 15.76 -0.91 -8.77
C LYS A 62 17.23 -0.57 -8.48
N LYS A 63 17.54 -0.20 -7.23
CA LYS A 63 18.90 0.23 -6.84
C LYS A 63 19.83 -0.95 -6.48
N THR A 64 19.31 -1.99 -5.84
CA THR A 64 20.12 -3.07 -5.23
C THR A 64 19.93 -4.43 -5.91
N GLY A 65 18.93 -4.58 -6.79
CA GLY A 65 18.55 -5.86 -7.38
C GLY A 65 17.82 -6.80 -6.40
N ALA A 66 17.63 -6.40 -5.14
CA ALA A 66 17.02 -7.23 -4.11
C ALA A 66 15.85 -6.52 -3.38
N PRO A 67 14.83 -7.26 -2.94
CA PRO A 67 13.72 -6.71 -2.17
C PRO A 67 14.20 -6.22 -0.80
N ALA A 68 13.75 -5.04 -0.39
CA ALA A 68 14.06 -4.50 0.93
C ALA A 68 13.36 -5.30 2.03
N ILE A 69 12.13 -5.75 1.73
CA ILE A 69 11.27 -6.46 2.66
C ILE A 69 10.90 -7.83 2.07
N PRO A 70 10.98 -8.93 2.85
CA PRO A 70 10.48 -10.22 2.41
C PRO A 70 8.99 -10.15 2.03
N GLN A 71 8.61 -10.79 0.93
CA GLN A 71 7.23 -10.72 0.39
C GLN A 71 6.15 -11.10 1.41
N HIS A 72 6.41 -12.08 2.30
CA HIS A 72 5.46 -12.45 3.35
C HIS A 72 5.17 -11.32 4.35
N LYS A 73 6.18 -10.52 4.70
CA LYS A 73 6.01 -9.35 5.58
C LYS A 73 5.26 -8.24 4.85
N MET A 74 5.55 -8.02 3.58
CA MET A 74 4.87 -7.00 2.78
C MET A 74 3.39 -7.33 2.56
N LEU A 75 3.05 -8.61 2.41
CA LEU A 75 1.66 -9.09 2.40
C LEU A 75 0.97 -8.87 3.75
N LEU A 76 1.63 -9.22 4.86
CA LEU A 76 1.07 -9.02 6.20
C LEU A 76 0.76 -7.55 6.49
N ILE A 77 1.68 -6.65 6.12
CA ILE A 77 1.46 -5.20 6.23
C ILE A 77 0.30 -4.77 5.32
N GLY A 78 0.23 -5.32 4.10
CA GLY A 78 -0.87 -5.05 3.17
C GLY A 78 -2.23 -5.46 3.74
N PHE A 79 -2.33 -6.64 4.36
CA PHE A 79 -3.53 -7.08 5.05
C PHE A 79 -3.88 -6.20 6.25
N GLY A 80 -2.89 -5.76 7.01
CA GLY A 80 -3.10 -4.79 8.09
C GLY A 80 -3.68 -3.47 7.56
N CYS A 81 -3.12 -2.92 6.49
CA CYS A 81 -3.61 -1.70 5.86
C CYS A 81 -5.01 -1.89 5.26
N LEU A 82 -5.30 -3.05 4.69
CA LEU A 82 -6.64 -3.40 4.22
C LEU A 82 -7.65 -3.43 5.36
N GLY A 83 -7.29 -4.00 6.52
CA GLY A 83 -8.15 -4.00 7.71
C GLY A 83 -8.50 -2.58 8.16
N VAL A 84 -7.50 -1.70 8.30
CA VAL A 84 -7.72 -0.29 8.66
C VAL A 84 -8.57 0.43 7.60
N TYR A 85 -8.32 0.15 6.32
CA TYR A 85 -9.08 0.70 5.21
C TYR A 85 -10.56 0.33 5.28
N LEU A 86 -10.87 -0.95 5.57
CA LEU A 86 -12.24 -1.44 5.72
C LEU A 86 -12.92 -0.83 6.96
N ILE A 87 -12.20 -0.66 8.07
CA ILE A 87 -12.73 0.04 9.26
C ILE A 87 -13.10 1.49 8.91
N GLY A 88 -12.25 2.20 8.17
CA GLY A 88 -12.57 3.56 7.72
C GLY A 88 -13.81 3.61 6.82
N ILE A 89 -13.99 2.62 5.93
CA ILE A 89 -15.22 2.49 5.13
C ILE A 89 -16.44 2.24 6.01
N LEU A 90 -16.34 1.35 7.00
CA LEU A 90 -17.44 1.08 7.93
C LEU A 90 -17.86 2.35 8.68
N ILE A 91 -16.89 3.14 9.17
CA ILE A 91 -17.15 4.41 9.85
C ILE A 91 -17.80 5.43 8.90
N LYS A 92 -17.37 5.49 7.64
CA LYS A 92 -17.93 6.39 6.63
C LYS A 92 -19.40 6.10 6.32
N HIS A 93 -19.80 4.83 6.37
CA HIS A 93 -21.13 4.35 6.00
C HIS A 93 -22.04 4.03 7.19
N SER A 94 -21.59 4.27 8.42
CA SER A 94 -22.40 4.18 9.64
C SER A 94 -23.08 5.51 9.93
#